data_AF-A0A7W1ZHK5-F1
#
_entry.id   AF-A0A7W1ZHK5-F1
#
_cell.length_a   1.000
_cell.length_b   1.000
_cell.length_c   1.000
_cell.angle_alpha   90.00
_cell.angle_beta   90.00
_cell.angle_gamma   90.00
#
_symmetry.space_group_name_H-M   'P 1'
#
loop_
_entity.id
_entity.type
_entity.pdbx_description
1 polymer ?
#
loop_
_entity_poly.entity_id
_entity_poly.type
_entity_poly.pdbx_seq_one_letter_code
_entity_poly.pdbx_strand_id
1 'polypeptide(L)'
;MSVKKCQNCGYENDSTMNFCLECGIQLVGNPLSAAKTEILPATGRSEATVVLPKKKSRQFFWIFGGLASLLILLLLGFITTLYLARRIRQNNVSVITPTPVITSTRKPSPTPKKAADVGSSNTSVETPETEETTAPEPNFTPPAKPTAQGVFNVKADKNWQLSNLDVVPNEKFVLLAVGSVNLGEIKKDVSPEGVADKKYQTRRLFPEFPAGALLMRTRYADGKYSKISAVANKKASGIWQNAPDERGRLEFCINDNAPDGNDGEFVVSLAIIEE
;
A
#
# COMPACT_ATOMS: atom_id res chain seq x y z
N MET A 1 -16.00 -17.92 20.73
CA MET A 1 -15.78 -16.68 19.96
C MET A 1 -16.19 -16.97 18.52
N SER A 2 -17.00 -16.12 17.91
CA SER A 2 -17.42 -16.30 16.51
C SER A 2 -16.28 -15.84 15.59
N VAL A 3 -16.01 -16.59 14.52
CA VAL A 3 -14.91 -16.31 13.58
C VAL A 3 -15.45 -16.14 12.15
N LYS A 4 -14.87 -15.19 11.41
CA LYS A 4 -15.12 -14.96 9.98
C LYS A 4 -13.90 -15.41 9.18
N LYS A 5 -14.10 -16.36 8.26
CA LYS A 5 -13.03 -16.81 7.36
C LYS A 5 -12.97 -15.89 6.14
N CYS A 6 -11.80 -15.32 5.87
CA CYS A 6 -11.60 -14.47 4.71
C CYS A 6 -11.75 -15.30 3.42
N GLN A 7 -12.66 -14.90 2.54
CA GLN A 7 -12.87 -15.60 1.26
C GLN A 7 -11.70 -15.49 0.29
N ASN A 8 -10.81 -14.50 0.47
CA ASN A 8 -9.66 -14.31 -0.40
C ASN A 8 -8.44 -15.15 0.02
N CYS A 9 -8.10 -15.15 1.32
CA CYS A 9 -6.86 -15.78 1.80
C CYS A 9 -7.08 -16.94 2.79
N GLY A 10 -8.32 -17.21 3.20
CA GLY A 10 -8.64 -18.29 4.14
C GLY A 10 -8.32 -18.00 5.60
N TYR A 11 -7.80 -16.81 5.96
CA TYR A 11 -7.49 -16.47 7.35
C TYR A 11 -8.75 -16.32 8.21
N GLU A 12 -8.70 -16.78 9.46
CA GLU A 12 -9.79 -16.70 10.43
C GLU A 12 -9.65 -15.43 11.25
N ASN A 13 -10.62 -14.53 11.10
CA ASN A 13 -10.66 -13.24 11.79
C ASN A 13 -11.74 -13.26 12.87
N ASP A 14 -11.63 -12.38 13.85
CA ASP A 14 -12.72 -12.16 14.80
C ASP A 14 -14.00 -11.71 14.05
N SER A 15 -15.15 -12.18 14.50
CA SER A 15 -16.46 -11.77 13.98
C SER A 15 -16.72 -10.26 14.01
N THR A 16 -16.11 -9.49 14.91
CA THR A 16 -16.24 -8.02 14.96
C THR A 16 -15.46 -7.31 13.87
N MET A 17 -14.51 -7.98 13.22
CA MET A 17 -13.66 -7.38 12.19
C MET A 17 -14.43 -7.15 10.88
N ASN A 18 -14.24 -5.96 10.31
CA ASN A 18 -14.77 -5.55 9.02
C ASN A 18 -13.79 -5.84 7.87
N PHE A 19 -12.51 -6.06 8.17
CA PHE A 19 -11.46 -6.33 7.20
C PHE A 19 -10.61 -7.52 7.64
N CYS A 20 -10.03 -8.23 6.66
CA CYS A 20 -9.13 -9.34 6.93
C CYS A 20 -7.78 -8.80 7.42
N LEU A 21 -7.37 -9.21 8.62
CA LEU A 21 -6.07 -8.83 9.20
C LEU A 21 -4.87 -9.32 8.37
N GLU A 22 -5.06 -10.38 7.58
CA GLU A 22 -4.00 -10.94 6.74
C GLU A 22 -3.94 -10.41 5.32
N CYS A 23 -4.98 -9.74 4.79
CA CYS A 23 -4.94 -9.28 3.39
C CYS A 23 -5.70 -7.98 3.10
N GLY A 24 -6.24 -7.32 4.12
CA GLY A 24 -6.92 -6.03 4.01
C GLY A 24 -8.27 -6.05 3.28
N ILE A 25 -8.70 -7.18 2.70
CA ILE A 25 -9.99 -7.28 2.02
C ILE A 25 -11.14 -7.19 3.03
N GLN A 26 -12.18 -6.45 2.67
CA GLN A 26 -13.40 -6.31 3.48
C GLN A 26 -14.05 -7.69 3.67
N LEU A 27 -14.33 -8.03 4.93
CA LEU A 27 -15.06 -9.24 5.29
C LEU A 27 -16.55 -8.93 5.13
N VAL A 28 -17.15 -9.42 4.05
CA VAL A 28 -18.60 -9.28 3.81
C VAL A 28 -19.32 -10.04 4.94
N GLY A 29 -19.79 -9.30 5.95
CA GLY A 29 -20.57 -9.88 7.02
C GLY A 29 -21.89 -10.36 6.43
N ASN A 30 -22.18 -11.65 6.53
CA ASN A 30 -23.52 -12.14 6.29
C ASN A 30 -24.46 -11.44 7.30
N PRO A 31 -25.44 -10.61 6.87
CA PRO A 31 -26.49 -10.16 7.76
C PRO A 31 -27.44 -11.35 7.98
N LEU A 32 -27.13 -12.22 8.93
CA LEU A 32 -28.06 -13.27 9.35
C LEU A 32 -29.15 -12.63 10.22
N SER A 33 -30.32 -12.36 9.64
CA SER A 33 -31.64 -12.66 10.26
C SER A 33 -32.82 -12.10 9.44
N ALA A 34 -33.42 -12.93 8.59
CA ALA A 34 -34.87 -12.92 8.37
C ALA A 34 -35.35 -14.29 7.85
N ALA A 35 -36.30 -14.86 8.57
CA ALA A 35 -37.20 -15.97 8.21
C ALA A 35 -36.64 -17.40 8.09
N LYS A 36 -36.73 -18.10 9.22
CA LYS A 36 -36.85 -19.55 9.36
C LYS A 36 -38.21 -20.00 8.79
N THR A 37 -38.22 -20.85 7.77
CA THR A 37 -39.39 -21.64 7.37
C THR A 37 -39.08 -23.12 7.55
N GLU A 38 -39.90 -23.74 8.38
CA GLU A 38 -39.88 -25.11 8.85
C GLU A 38 -40.76 -25.97 7.94
N ILE A 39 -40.23 -27.07 7.38
CA ILE A 39 -41.04 -28.16 6.81
C ILE A 39 -40.42 -29.50 7.20
N LEU A 40 -41.25 -30.31 7.87
CA LEU A 40 -41.06 -31.66 8.37
C LEU A 40 -41.13 -32.74 7.25
N PRO A 41 -40.82 -34.02 7.56
CA PRO A 41 -40.35 -35.04 6.63
C PRO A 41 -41.44 -36.01 6.15
N ALA A 42 -41.13 -36.78 5.10
CA ALA A 42 -41.89 -37.96 4.72
C ALA A 42 -40.99 -39.14 4.34
N THR A 43 -41.44 -40.29 4.79
CA THR A 43 -40.81 -41.60 4.99
C THR A 43 -40.71 -42.46 3.71
N GLY A 44 -39.65 -43.28 3.63
CA GLY A 44 -39.71 -44.71 3.30
C GLY A 44 -39.81 -45.16 1.83
N ARG A 45 -38.93 -46.07 1.40
CA ARG A 45 -39.25 -47.48 1.07
C ARG A 45 -38.00 -48.20 0.52
N SER A 46 -37.79 -49.41 1.05
CA SER A 46 -36.78 -50.40 0.65
C SER A 46 -37.25 -51.20 -0.56
N GLU A 47 -36.35 -51.59 -1.47
CA GLU A 47 -36.44 -52.86 -2.20
C GLU A 47 -35.11 -53.25 -2.84
N ALA A 48 -34.84 -54.55 -2.85
CA ALA A 48 -33.56 -55.20 -3.10
C ALA A 48 -33.49 -55.87 -4.47
N THR A 49 -32.24 -56.19 -4.89
CA THR A 49 -31.84 -57.25 -5.86
C THR A 49 -32.14 -56.93 -7.34
N VAL A 50 -31.35 -57.25 -8.38
CA VAL A 50 -30.50 -58.41 -8.71
C VAL A 50 -29.40 -57.97 -9.70
N VAL A 51 -28.22 -58.59 -9.58
CA VAL A 51 -27.05 -58.42 -10.47
C VAL A 51 -27.24 -59.21 -11.77
N LEU A 52 -26.97 -58.59 -12.93
CA LEU A 52 -26.77 -59.28 -14.21
C LEU A 52 -25.63 -58.62 -15.02
N PRO A 53 -24.70 -59.41 -15.61
CA PRO A 53 -23.51 -58.87 -16.25
C PRO A 53 -23.84 -58.31 -17.65
N LYS A 54 -23.71 -56.99 -17.82
CA LYS A 54 -24.01 -56.29 -19.07
C LYS A 54 -22.75 -56.07 -19.92
N LYS A 55 -22.75 -56.73 -21.08
CA LYS A 55 -21.73 -56.70 -22.14
C LYS A 55 -21.37 -55.26 -22.56
N LYS A 56 -20.07 -54.97 -22.55
CA LYS A 56 -19.45 -53.64 -22.79
C LYS A 56 -19.69 -53.16 -24.23
N SER A 57 -20.69 -52.29 -24.41
CA SER A 57 -20.96 -51.58 -25.66
C SER A 57 -20.07 -50.34 -25.77
N ARG A 58 -19.21 -50.32 -26.78
CA ARG A 58 -18.19 -49.28 -27.03
C ARG A 58 -18.76 -47.98 -27.64
N GLN A 59 -20.08 -47.87 -27.83
CA GLN A 59 -20.71 -46.71 -28.48
C GLN A 59 -21.21 -45.62 -27.52
N PHE A 60 -21.30 -45.89 -26.22
CA PHE A 60 -21.77 -44.88 -25.24
C PHE A 60 -20.72 -43.83 -24.86
N PHE A 61 -19.43 -44.07 -25.11
CA PHE A 61 -18.37 -43.15 -24.70
C PHE A 61 -18.31 -41.86 -25.55
N TRP A 62 -18.84 -41.84 -26.77
CA TRP A 62 -18.78 -40.67 -27.64
C TRP A 62 -19.78 -39.56 -27.23
N ILE A 63 -20.98 -39.93 -26.79
CA ILE A 63 -22.01 -38.95 -26.39
C ILE A 63 -21.65 -38.31 -25.05
N PHE A 64 -21.19 -39.10 -24.08
CA PHE A 64 -20.75 -38.56 -22.79
C PHE A 64 -19.44 -37.77 -22.88
N GLY A 65 -18.52 -38.18 -23.78
CA GLY A 65 -17.30 -37.42 -24.06
C GLY A 65 -17.59 -36.03 -24.66
N GLY A 66 -18.55 -35.94 -25.57
CA GLY A 66 -18.97 -34.67 -26.16
C GLY A 66 -19.56 -33.69 -25.13
N LEU A 67 -20.43 -34.17 -24.24
CA LEU A 67 -21.05 -33.33 -23.21
C LEU A 67 -20.02 -32.85 -22.17
N ALA A 68 -19.10 -33.71 -21.74
CA ALA A 68 -18.02 -33.34 -20.83
C ALA A 68 -17.08 -32.31 -21.46
N SER A 69 -16.73 -32.47 -22.74
CA SER A 69 -15.89 -31.50 -23.46
C SER A 69 -16.57 -30.13 -23.60
N LEU A 70 -17.89 -30.09 -23.85
CA LEU A 70 -18.65 -28.84 -23.92
C LEU A 70 -18.65 -28.11 -22.56
N LEU A 71 -18.86 -28.83 -21.46
CA LEU A 71 -18.84 -28.25 -20.11
C LEU A 71 -17.47 -27.67 -19.75
N ILE A 72 -16.37 -28.34 -20.14
CA ILE A 72 -15.00 -27.85 -19.91
C ILE A 72 -14.76 -26.56 -20.70
N LEU A 73 -15.21 -26.47 -21.96
CA LEU A 73 -15.07 -25.26 -22.77
C LEU A 73 -15.88 -24.08 -22.20
N LEU A 74 -17.09 -24.32 -21.69
CA LEU A 74 -17.88 -23.30 -21.02
C LEU A 74 -17.22 -22.81 -19.72
N LEU A 75 -16.63 -23.72 -18.94
CA LEU A 75 -15.90 -23.36 -17.72
C LEU A 75 -14.67 -22.49 -18.04
N LEU A 76 -13.88 -22.87 -19.06
CA LEU A 76 -12.72 -22.10 -19.51
C LEU A 76 -13.13 -20.72 -20.04
N GLY A 77 -14.21 -20.62 -20.81
CA GLY A 77 -14.77 -19.36 -21.27
C GLY A 77 -15.19 -18.44 -20.11
N PHE A 78 -15.85 -19.01 -19.09
CA PHE A 78 -16.27 -18.28 -17.90
C PHE A 78 -15.08 -17.76 -17.10
N ILE A 79 -14.07 -18.59 -16.85
CA ILE A 79 -12.83 -18.20 -16.17
C ILE A 79 -12.11 -17.06 -16.93
N THR A 80 -12.02 -17.17 -18.26
CA THR A 80 -11.38 -16.15 -19.11
C THR A 80 -12.15 -14.82 -19.05
N THR A 81 -13.49 -14.88 -19.03
CA THR A 81 -14.36 -13.70 -18.91
C THR A 81 -14.18 -13.02 -17.55
N LEU A 82 -14.14 -13.80 -16.46
CA LEU A 82 -13.87 -13.26 -15.11
C LEU A 82 -12.48 -12.64 -14.99
N TYR A 83 -11.47 -13.25 -15.61
CA TYR A 83 -10.11 -12.71 -15.65
C TYR A 83 -10.06 -11.35 -16.37
N LEU A 84 -10.70 -11.25 -17.55
CA LEU A 84 -10.79 -9.99 -18.30
C LEU A 84 -11.57 -8.92 -17.53
N ALA A 85 -12.70 -9.28 -16.90
CA ALA A 85 -13.50 -8.34 -16.11
C ALA A 85 -12.72 -7.80 -14.89
N ARG A 86 -11.93 -8.65 -14.21
CA ARG A 86 -11.04 -8.21 -13.13
C ARG A 86 -9.96 -7.26 -13.63
N ARG A 87 -9.33 -7.57 -14.77
CA ARG A 87 -8.30 -6.71 -15.37
C ARG A 87 -8.85 -5.33 -15.74
N ILE A 88 -10.06 -5.26 -16.30
CA ILE A 88 -10.70 -3.98 -16.64
C ILE A 88 -11.02 -3.17 -15.37
N ARG A 89 -11.47 -3.80 -14.28
CA ARG A 89 -11.69 -3.11 -13.00
C ARG A 89 -10.42 -2.53 -12.39
N GLN A 90 -9.29 -3.23 -12.53
CA GLN A 90 -8.01 -2.71 -12.04
C GLN A 90 -7.53 -1.50 -12.84
N ASN A 91 -7.79 -1.46 -14.15
CA ASN A 91 -7.39 -0.33 -15.00
C ASN A 91 -8.30 0.90 -14.86
N ASN A 92 -9.53 0.74 -14.34
CA ASN A 92 -10.53 1.81 -14.22
C ASN A 92 -10.62 2.42 -12.81
N VAL A 93 -9.57 2.29 -11.97
CA VAL A 93 -9.44 3.17 -10.80
C VAL A 93 -9.07 4.55 -11.33
N SER A 94 -10.09 5.29 -11.76
CA SER A 94 -9.98 6.70 -12.11
C SER A 94 -9.46 7.43 -10.88
N VAL A 95 -8.21 7.88 -10.98
CA VAL A 95 -7.59 8.84 -10.07
C VAL A 95 -8.52 10.05 -10.00
N ILE A 96 -9.31 10.12 -8.92
CA ILE A 96 -10.00 11.36 -8.56
C ILE A 96 -8.86 12.31 -8.19
N THR A 97 -8.43 13.11 -9.16
CA THR A 97 -7.42 14.14 -8.95
C THR A 97 -8.07 15.19 -8.06
N PRO A 98 -7.67 15.36 -6.79
CA PRO A 98 -8.14 16.50 -6.03
C PRO A 98 -7.55 17.75 -6.70
N THR A 99 -8.42 18.63 -7.18
CA THR A 99 -8.04 19.96 -7.69
C THR A 99 -7.26 20.68 -6.59
N PRO A 100 -5.96 21.00 -6.77
CA PRO A 100 -5.25 21.80 -5.79
C PRO A 100 -5.73 23.25 -5.90
N VAL A 101 -6.38 23.76 -4.86
CA VAL A 101 -6.63 25.19 -4.69
C VAL A 101 -5.31 25.82 -4.24
N ILE A 102 -4.52 26.34 -5.19
CA ILE A 102 -3.36 27.18 -4.89
C ILE A 102 -3.74 28.62 -5.23
N THR A 103 -4.17 29.36 -4.21
CA THR A 103 -4.15 30.83 -4.25
C THR A 103 -2.81 31.28 -3.67
N SER A 104 -1.83 31.53 -4.54
CA SER A 104 -0.54 32.12 -4.18
C SER A 104 -0.40 33.50 -4.82
N THR A 105 -0.82 34.53 -4.09
CA THR A 105 -0.56 35.93 -4.43
C THR A 105 0.83 36.30 -3.91
N ARG A 106 1.89 36.05 -4.70
CA ARG A 106 3.24 36.57 -4.39
C ARG A 106 3.60 37.70 -5.34
N LYS A 107 3.72 38.89 -4.75
CA LYS A 107 4.14 40.16 -5.32
C LYS A 107 5.61 40.09 -5.78
N PRO A 108 5.97 40.57 -6.98
CA PRO A 108 7.37 40.64 -7.41
C PRO A 108 8.07 41.83 -6.72
N SER A 109 9.31 41.60 -6.24
CA SER A 109 10.22 42.63 -5.73
C SER A 109 11.57 42.50 -6.45
N PRO A 110 12.27 43.61 -6.76
CA PRO A 110 13.18 43.69 -7.90
C PRO A 110 14.64 43.35 -7.61
N THR A 111 15.31 42.98 -8.68
CA THR A 111 16.75 42.81 -8.91
C THR A 111 17.62 43.94 -8.34
N PRO A 112 18.85 43.63 -7.91
CA PRO A 112 19.98 44.54 -8.13
C PRO A 112 21.15 43.93 -8.90
N LYS A 113 21.89 44.85 -9.53
CA LYS A 113 22.95 44.72 -10.52
C LYS A 113 24.27 44.11 -10.02
N LYS A 114 24.90 43.44 -10.98
CA LYS A 114 26.33 43.18 -11.21
C LYS A 114 27.28 44.34 -10.90
N ALA A 115 28.43 44.05 -10.28
CA ALA A 115 29.75 44.62 -10.61
C ALA A 115 30.87 43.76 -10.00
N ALA A 116 31.96 43.59 -10.76
CA ALA A 116 33.21 42.99 -10.33
C ALA A 116 34.10 44.05 -9.69
N ASP A 117 34.96 43.70 -8.74
CA ASP A 117 36.34 44.22 -8.72
C ASP A 117 37.30 43.38 -7.86
N VAL A 118 38.56 43.49 -8.26
CA VAL A 118 39.80 42.85 -7.84
C VAL A 118 40.39 43.56 -6.61
N GLY A 119 41.03 42.81 -5.71
CA GLY A 119 42.22 43.33 -5.02
C GLY A 119 42.30 43.17 -3.50
N SER A 120 43.35 42.46 -3.11
CA SER A 120 44.28 42.79 -2.02
C SER A 120 43.95 42.40 -0.58
N SER A 121 44.87 41.57 -0.08
CA SER A 121 45.14 41.13 1.27
C SER A 121 45.02 42.22 2.34
N ASN A 122 44.35 41.88 3.43
CA ASN A 122 44.78 42.20 4.79
C ASN A 122 44.24 41.14 5.76
N THR A 123 45.16 40.41 6.38
CA THR A 123 44.89 39.44 7.43
C THR A 123 44.66 40.19 8.74
N SER A 124 43.38 40.42 9.07
CA SER A 124 42.95 40.75 10.43
C SER A 124 42.45 39.46 11.08
N VAL A 125 43.10 39.07 12.18
CA VAL A 125 42.69 37.95 13.02
C VAL A 125 41.43 38.39 13.77
N GLU A 126 40.27 38.14 13.17
CA GLU A 126 38.98 38.26 13.85
C GLU A 126 38.82 37.11 14.85
N THR A 127 38.49 37.50 16.07
CA THR A 127 38.08 36.59 17.14
C THR A 127 36.78 35.92 16.69
N PRO A 128 36.64 34.59 16.78
CA PRO A 128 35.45 33.90 16.29
C PRO A 128 34.25 34.36 17.13
N GLU A 129 33.46 35.25 16.54
CA GLU A 129 32.11 35.53 17.00
C GLU A 129 31.40 34.18 17.01
N THR A 130 30.97 33.77 18.20
CA THR A 130 30.15 32.58 18.37
C THR A 130 28.87 32.84 17.61
N GLU A 131 28.78 32.36 16.37
CA GLU A 131 27.53 32.34 15.60
C GLU A 131 26.50 31.65 16.48
N GLU A 132 25.64 32.44 17.12
CA GLU A 132 24.44 31.94 17.77
C GLU A 132 23.71 31.13 16.70
N THR A 133 23.79 29.81 16.85
CA THR A 133 23.09 28.86 15.99
C THR A 133 21.62 29.08 16.26
N THR A 134 21.01 30.03 15.55
CA THR A 134 19.58 30.29 15.58
C THR A 134 18.92 28.97 15.24
N ALA A 135 18.13 28.44 16.18
CA ALA A 135 17.42 27.19 16.00
C ALA A 135 16.68 27.25 14.65
N PRO A 136 16.79 26.20 13.80
CA PRO A 136 16.20 26.23 12.47
C PRO A 136 14.72 26.55 12.58
N GLU A 137 14.27 27.52 11.78
CA GLU A 137 12.87 27.94 11.75
C GLU A 137 11.98 26.72 11.44
N PRO A 138 10.91 26.48 12.23
CA PRO A 138 10.10 25.28 12.06
C PRO A 138 9.45 25.26 10.68
N ASN A 139 9.54 24.11 10.01
CA ASN A 139 9.09 23.96 8.62
C ASN A 139 7.56 23.80 8.49
N PHE A 140 6.86 23.57 9.61
CA PHE A 140 5.40 23.52 9.71
C PHE A 140 4.94 23.58 11.19
N THR A 141 3.68 23.97 11.43
CA THR A 141 3.07 23.93 12.77
C THR A 141 2.84 22.48 13.22
N PRO A 142 3.28 22.07 14.43
CA PRO A 142 3.02 20.73 14.94
C PRO A 142 1.52 20.38 14.89
N PRO A 143 1.12 19.25 14.29
CA PRO A 143 -0.29 18.92 14.16
C PRO A 143 -0.92 18.64 15.52
N ALA A 144 -2.08 19.22 15.79
CA ALA A 144 -2.82 18.99 17.04
C ALA A 144 -3.63 17.70 17.02
N LYS A 145 -4.08 17.26 15.84
CA LYS A 145 -4.91 16.07 15.61
C LYS A 145 -4.28 15.19 14.54
N PRO A 146 -4.45 13.86 14.61
CA PRO A 146 -4.00 12.96 13.56
C PRO A 146 -4.88 13.07 12.31
N THR A 147 -4.34 12.66 11.17
CA THR A 147 -5.12 12.45 9.95
C THR A 147 -5.97 11.20 10.12
N ALA A 148 -7.30 11.38 10.19
CA ALA A 148 -8.24 10.27 10.37
C ALA A 148 -8.18 9.27 9.21
N GLN A 149 -8.15 9.79 7.98
CA GLN A 149 -7.94 9.02 6.76
C GLN A 149 -7.23 9.90 5.73
N GLY A 150 -6.27 9.34 5.00
CA GLY A 150 -5.56 10.07 3.96
C GLY A 150 -4.93 9.17 2.91
N VAL A 151 -4.59 9.77 1.77
CA VAL A 151 -3.91 9.11 0.65
C VAL A 151 -2.74 9.98 0.21
N PHE A 152 -1.61 9.36 -0.08
CA PHE A 152 -0.41 10.02 -0.56
C PHE A 152 0.28 9.20 -1.66
N ASN A 153 0.75 9.88 -2.71
CA ASN A 153 1.47 9.25 -3.81
C ASN A 153 2.98 9.43 -3.62
N VAL A 154 3.72 8.33 -3.60
CA VAL A 154 5.17 8.29 -3.44
C VAL A 154 5.80 7.99 -4.80
N LYS A 155 6.39 8.99 -5.42
CA LYS A 155 7.06 8.86 -6.72
C LYS A 155 8.42 8.19 -6.58
N ALA A 156 8.80 7.36 -7.57
CA ALA A 156 10.05 6.60 -7.52
C ALA A 156 11.31 7.41 -7.88
N ASP A 157 11.14 8.52 -8.60
CA ASP A 157 12.19 9.42 -9.07
C ASP A 157 12.51 10.54 -8.06
N LYS A 158 12.08 10.38 -6.81
CA LYS A 158 12.24 11.37 -5.75
C LYS A 158 12.86 10.71 -4.52
N ASN A 159 13.60 11.53 -3.78
CA ASN A 159 14.09 11.19 -2.45
C ASN A 159 12.92 11.19 -1.44
N TRP A 160 13.21 11.51 -0.18
CA TRP A 160 12.19 11.72 0.85
C TRP A 160 11.13 12.73 0.42
N GLN A 161 9.86 12.32 0.52
CA GLN A 161 8.67 13.06 0.11
C GLN A 161 7.79 13.29 1.35
N LEU A 162 7.68 14.55 1.74
CA LEU A 162 6.84 14.96 2.87
C LEU A 162 5.37 14.89 2.47
N SER A 163 4.59 14.11 3.21
CA SER A 163 3.15 13.99 2.99
C SER A 163 2.36 15.06 3.73
N ASN A 164 1.05 15.08 3.49
CA ASN A 164 0.05 15.80 4.27
C ASN A 164 -0.59 14.91 5.36
N LEU A 165 -0.01 13.75 5.67
CA LEU A 165 -0.51 12.82 6.69
C LEU A 165 0.09 13.20 8.05
N ASP A 166 -0.68 13.94 8.82
CA ASP A 166 -0.37 14.35 10.18
C ASP A 166 -0.53 13.17 11.17
N VAL A 167 0.42 13.04 12.08
CA VAL A 167 0.45 11.99 13.12
C VAL A 167 0.69 12.62 14.50
N VAL A 168 0.11 12.04 15.54
CA VAL A 168 0.23 12.52 16.93
C VAL A 168 0.54 11.36 17.87
N PRO A 169 1.00 11.63 19.10
CA PRO A 169 1.46 10.58 20.02
C PRO A 169 0.45 9.49 20.34
N ASN A 170 0.95 8.27 20.53
CA ASN A 170 0.21 7.07 20.94
C ASN A 170 -0.90 6.59 19.98
N GLU A 171 -1.12 7.27 18.86
CA GLU A 171 -2.12 6.87 17.87
C GLU A 171 -1.71 5.61 17.11
N LYS A 172 -2.71 4.80 16.76
CA LYS A 172 -2.56 3.59 15.96
C LYS A 172 -3.13 3.80 14.57
N PHE A 173 -2.39 3.37 13.56
CA PHE A 173 -2.74 3.52 12.16
C PHE A 173 -2.67 2.19 11.43
N VAL A 174 -3.55 2.01 10.45
CA VAL A 174 -3.37 1.05 9.36
C VAL A 174 -2.78 1.81 8.19
N LEU A 175 -1.66 1.32 7.67
CA LEU A 175 -1.11 1.75 6.39
C LEU A 175 -1.30 0.65 5.35
N LEU A 176 -1.70 1.04 4.16
CA LEU A 176 -1.78 0.19 2.98
C LEU A 176 -1.03 0.89 1.84
N ALA A 177 -0.04 0.22 1.28
CA ALA A 177 0.67 0.67 0.09
C ALA A 177 0.30 -0.22 -1.09
N VAL A 178 -0.01 0.37 -2.23
CA VAL A 178 -0.27 -0.36 -3.48
C VAL A 178 0.49 0.30 -4.63
N GLY A 179 0.62 -0.42 -5.74
CA GLY A 179 1.33 0.05 -6.93
C GLY A 179 2.64 -0.70 -7.14
N SER A 180 3.42 -0.20 -8.08
CA SER A 180 4.69 -0.78 -8.49
C SER A 180 5.60 0.31 -9.03
N VAL A 181 6.90 0.11 -8.88
CA VAL A 181 7.94 1.02 -9.37
C VAL A 181 8.98 0.28 -10.19
N ASN A 182 9.59 0.97 -11.14
CA ASN A 182 10.77 0.46 -11.83
C ASN A 182 12.01 1.15 -11.28
N LEU A 183 13.02 0.36 -10.89
CA LEU A 183 14.30 0.85 -10.37
C LEU A 183 15.29 1.05 -11.53
N GLY A 184 14.88 1.84 -12.53
CA GLY A 184 15.61 2.02 -13.79
C GLY A 184 15.86 0.71 -14.52
N GLU A 185 17.11 0.45 -14.90
CA GLU A 185 17.51 -0.75 -15.64
C GLU A 185 17.60 -2.02 -14.78
N ILE A 186 17.45 -1.89 -13.46
CA ILE A 186 17.80 -2.95 -12.51
C ILE A 186 16.68 -3.97 -12.37
N LYS A 187 15.46 -3.48 -12.17
CA LYS A 187 14.29 -4.31 -11.93
C LYS A 187 13.03 -3.52 -12.23
N LYS A 188 12.11 -4.16 -12.95
CA LYS A 188 10.76 -3.67 -13.20
C LYS A 188 9.75 -4.27 -12.24
N ASP A 189 8.64 -3.54 -12.06
CA ASP A 189 7.47 -3.95 -11.28
C ASP A 189 7.80 -4.34 -9.83
N VAL A 190 8.61 -3.53 -9.16
CA VAL A 190 8.96 -3.71 -7.74
C VAL A 190 7.79 -3.27 -6.86
N SER A 191 7.33 -4.17 -5.99
CA SER A 191 6.26 -3.92 -5.03
C SER A 191 6.76 -3.14 -3.79
N PRO A 192 5.88 -2.63 -2.92
CA PRO A 192 6.28 -1.89 -1.72
C PRO A 192 7.22 -2.62 -0.76
N GLU A 193 7.25 -3.96 -0.78
CA GLU A 193 8.20 -4.77 0.01
C GLU A 193 9.64 -4.67 -0.50
N GLY A 194 9.84 -4.23 -1.75
CA GLY A 194 11.12 -4.20 -2.42
C GLY A 194 11.67 -5.58 -2.80
N VAL A 195 12.95 -5.61 -3.16
CA VAL A 195 13.65 -6.82 -3.60
C VAL A 195 14.86 -7.09 -2.70
N ALA A 196 14.79 -8.20 -1.95
CA ALA A 196 15.81 -8.55 -0.95
C ALA A 196 17.10 -9.15 -1.53
N ASP A 197 17.24 -9.17 -2.86
CA ASP A 197 18.39 -9.75 -3.54
C ASP A 197 19.70 -9.00 -3.21
N LYS A 198 20.76 -9.75 -2.92
CA LYS A 198 22.09 -9.24 -2.60
C LYS A 198 22.70 -8.46 -3.77
N LYS A 199 22.36 -8.82 -5.02
CA LYS A 199 22.88 -8.10 -6.20
C LYS A 199 22.44 -6.62 -6.24
N TYR A 200 21.37 -6.27 -5.53
CA TYR A 200 20.83 -4.91 -5.46
C TYR A 200 21.19 -4.20 -4.15
N GLN A 201 22.09 -4.76 -3.34
CA GLN A 201 22.43 -4.17 -2.04
C GLN A 201 23.13 -2.81 -2.17
N THR A 202 23.96 -2.62 -3.20
CA THR A 202 24.66 -1.37 -3.48
C THR A 202 23.73 -0.22 -3.87
N ARG A 203 22.48 -0.53 -4.23
CA ARG A 203 21.44 0.46 -4.55
C ARG A 203 20.66 0.93 -3.34
N ARG A 204 20.82 0.30 -2.18
CA ARG A 204 19.99 0.63 -1.01
C ARG A 204 20.49 1.93 -0.36
N LEU A 205 19.57 2.84 -0.03
CA LEU A 205 19.87 3.94 0.90
C LEU A 205 20.17 3.40 2.29
N PHE A 206 19.40 2.38 2.69
CA PHE A 206 19.46 1.72 3.99
C PHE A 206 19.68 0.22 3.78
N PRO A 207 20.91 -0.31 4.01
CA PRO A 207 21.28 -1.68 3.68
C PRO A 207 20.39 -2.76 4.30
N GLU A 208 19.80 -2.48 5.46
CA GLU A 208 18.94 -3.37 6.23
C GLU A 208 17.55 -3.58 5.61
N PHE A 209 17.12 -2.71 4.69
CA PHE A 209 15.86 -2.85 3.97
C PHE A 209 16.08 -3.33 2.53
N PRO A 210 15.11 -4.04 1.91
CA PRO A 210 15.20 -4.45 0.50
C PRO A 210 15.32 -3.26 -0.46
N ALA A 211 15.93 -3.47 -1.63
CA ALA A 211 16.03 -2.41 -2.65
C ALA A 211 14.65 -2.11 -3.23
N GLY A 212 14.29 -0.83 -3.34
CA GLY A 212 12.95 -0.41 -3.79
C GLY A 212 11.84 -0.56 -2.75
N ALA A 213 12.14 -0.98 -1.51
CA ALA A 213 11.15 -1.04 -0.46
C ALA A 213 10.62 0.37 -0.12
N LEU A 214 9.33 0.47 0.16
CA LEU A 214 8.73 1.71 0.65
C LEU A 214 9.03 1.89 2.14
N LEU A 215 9.72 2.97 2.46
CA LEU A 215 10.09 3.35 3.82
C LEU A 215 9.31 4.58 4.25
N MET A 216 9.13 4.71 5.56
CA MET A 216 8.53 5.87 6.19
C MET A 216 9.30 6.30 7.44
N ARG A 217 9.12 7.57 7.81
CA ARG A 217 9.49 8.14 9.10
C ARG A 217 8.59 9.33 9.41
N THR A 218 8.59 9.81 10.64
CA THR A 218 7.95 11.08 11.01
C THR A 218 8.97 12.19 10.90
N ARG A 219 8.63 13.25 10.16
CA ARG A 219 9.34 14.53 10.23
C ARG A 219 8.67 15.37 11.31
N TYR A 220 9.46 15.89 12.25
CA TYR A 220 9.00 16.78 13.32
C TYR A 220 9.01 18.24 12.86
N ALA A 221 8.26 19.10 13.54
CA ALA A 221 8.18 20.53 13.21
C ALA A 221 9.53 21.24 13.34
N ASP A 222 10.39 20.79 14.27
CA ASP A 222 11.75 21.28 14.49
C ASP A 222 12.76 20.76 13.45
N GLY A 223 12.31 20.00 12.44
CA GLY A 223 13.14 19.45 11.38
C GLY A 223 13.86 18.15 11.72
N LYS A 224 13.73 17.64 12.95
CA LYS A 224 14.24 16.30 13.30
C LYS A 224 13.41 15.21 12.61
N TYR A 225 13.89 13.97 12.70
CA TYR A 225 13.23 12.79 12.14
C TYR A 225 13.15 11.65 13.14
N SER A 226 12.07 10.87 13.07
CA SER A 226 11.93 9.62 13.83
C SER A 226 12.71 8.48 13.17
N LYS A 227 12.69 7.29 13.80
CA LYS A 227 13.33 6.10 13.27
C LYS A 227 12.63 5.65 11.98
N ILE A 228 13.43 5.23 11.01
CA ILE A 228 12.93 4.70 9.74
C ILE A 228 12.27 3.34 9.96
N SER A 229 11.11 3.16 9.33
CA SER A 229 10.34 1.93 9.33
C SER A 229 9.94 1.54 7.91
N ALA A 230 9.87 0.24 7.62
CA ALA A 230 9.26 -0.24 6.38
C ALA A 230 7.74 -0.16 6.47
N VAL A 231 7.07 0.35 5.43
CA VAL A 231 5.60 0.43 5.37
C VAL A 231 4.99 -0.95 5.17
N ALA A 232 5.64 -1.77 4.32
CA ALA A 232 5.16 -3.08 3.92
C ALA A 232 6.02 -4.18 4.53
N ASN A 233 5.61 -4.73 5.66
CA ASN A 233 6.17 -5.97 6.18
C ASN A 233 5.32 -7.15 5.70
N LYS A 234 5.85 -7.90 4.73
CA LYS A 234 5.33 -9.17 4.18
C LYS A 234 4.03 -9.13 3.36
N LYS A 235 3.20 -8.07 3.35
CA LYS A 235 1.91 -8.03 2.61
C LYS A 235 1.38 -6.65 2.19
N ALA A 236 2.26 -5.67 1.95
CA ALA A 236 1.89 -4.33 1.51
C ALA A 236 0.96 -3.54 2.47
N SER A 237 0.68 -4.07 3.65
CA SER A 237 -0.03 -3.41 4.74
C SER A 237 0.69 -3.61 6.07
N GLY A 238 0.46 -2.69 7.00
CA GLY A 238 1.02 -2.74 8.34
C GLY A 238 0.18 -1.96 9.35
N ILE A 239 0.17 -2.43 10.59
CA ILE A 239 -0.30 -1.64 11.73
C ILE A 239 0.92 -0.95 12.33
N TRP A 240 0.81 0.34 12.56
CA TRP A 240 1.85 1.17 13.14
C TRP A 240 1.29 1.98 14.31
N GLN A 241 2.10 2.17 15.34
CA GLN A 241 1.76 2.99 16.49
C GLN A 241 2.87 4.02 16.73
N ASN A 242 2.47 5.27 16.90
CA ASN A 242 3.38 6.37 17.23
C ASN A 242 3.99 6.20 18.62
N ALA A 243 5.24 6.61 18.77
CA ALA A 243 5.81 6.78 20.10
C ALA A 243 5.07 7.88 20.91
N PRO A 244 5.15 7.88 22.25
CA PRO A 244 4.47 8.86 23.11
C PRO A 244 4.90 10.33 22.92
N ASP A 245 6.02 10.56 22.24
CA ASP A 245 6.56 11.87 21.89
C ASP A 245 6.52 12.15 20.38
N GLU A 246 5.93 11.24 19.58
CA GLU A 246 5.96 11.33 18.13
C GLU A 246 4.81 12.17 17.56
N ARG A 247 5.12 13.44 17.21
CA ARG A 247 4.17 14.39 16.60
C ARG A 247 4.75 15.06 15.37
N GLY A 248 4.13 14.89 14.21
CA GLY A 248 4.65 15.47 12.98
C GLY A 248 3.90 15.02 11.73
N ARG A 249 4.61 15.01 10.61
CA ARG A 249 4.08 14.52 9.33
C ARG A 249 4.85 13.32 8.84
N LEU A 250 4.15 12.37 8.25
CA LEU A 250 4.82 11.24 7.62
C LEU A 250 5.60 11.70 6.39
N GLU A 251 6.80 11.17 6.27
CA GLU A 251 7.67 11.33 5.12
C GLU A 251 7.98 9.94 4.57
N PHE A 252 7.93 9.79 3.25
CA PHE A 252 8.10 8.50 2.59
C PHE A 252 9.27 8.55 1.62
N CYS A 253 9.95 7.43 1.41
CA CYS A 253 10.89 7.26 0.32
C CYS A 253 10.90 5.84 -0.20
N ILE A 254 11.41 5.66 -1.41
CA ILE A 254 11.75 4.35 -1.96
C ILE A 254 13.22 4.09 -1.62
N ASN A 255 13.53 2.90 -1.10
CA ASN A 255 14.88 2.54 -0.68
C ASN A 255 15.82 2.33 -1.88
N ASP A 256 16.25 3.43 -2.50
CA ASP A 256 17.14 3.47 -3.65
C ASP A 256 18.03 4.71 -3.62
N ASN A 257 19.35 4.54 -3.71
CA ASN A 257 20.35 5.61 -3.64
C ASN A 257 20.64 6.26 -5.00
N ALA A 258 20.03 5.76 -6.07
CA ALA A 258 20.08 6.35 -7.41
C ALA A 258 18.65 6.47 -7.98
N PRO A 259 17.83 7.41 -7.46
CA PRO A 259 16.45 7.58 -7.89
C PRO A 259 16.31 8.08 -9.34
N ASP A 260 17.38 8.66 -9.91
CA ASP A 260 17.38 9.13 -11.29
C ASP A 260 17.13 7.97 -12.27
N GLY A 261 16.09 8.10 -13.09
CA GLY A 261 15.68 7.07 -14.05
C GLY A 261 14.74 6.00 -13.48
N ASN A 262 14.38 6.10 -12.20
CA ASN A 262 13.26 5.32 -11.66
C ASN A 262 11.93 5.85 -12.19
N ASP A 263 10.93 4.98 -12.29
CA ASP A 263 9.57 5.35 -12.71
C ASP A 263 8.50 4.64 -11.85
N GLY A 264 7.24 5.02 -12.07
CA GLY A 264 6.11 4.50 -11.31
C GLY A 264 5.91 5.22 -9.98
N GLU A 265 4.95 4.72 -9.21
CA GLU A 265 4.62 5.27 -7.90
C GLU A 265 3.96 4.23 -7.00
N PHE A 266 4.06 4.45 -5.70
CA PHE A 266 3.21 3.80 -4.72
C PHE A 266 2.11 4.76 -4.27
N VAL A 267 0.91 4.23 -4.08
CA VAL A 267 -0.21 4.93 -3.45
C VAL A 267 -0.35 4.41 -2.02
N VAL A 268 -0.13 5.29 -1.05
CA VAL A 268 -0.20 4.98 0.37
C VAL A 268 -1.51 5.49 0.92
N SER A 269 -2.32 4.61 1.49
CA SER A 269 -3.52 4.94 2.25
C SER A 269 -3.24 4.77 3.73
N LEU A 270 -3.68 5.73 4.54
CA LEU A 270 -3.57 5.73 5.99
C LEU A 270 -4.97 5.88 6.60
N ALA A 271 -5.25 5.15 7.66
CA ALA A 271 -6.45 5.30 8.48
C ALA A 271 -6.14 5.06 9.96
N ILE A 272 -6.79 5.79 10.86
CA ILE A 272 -6.71 5.55 12.31
C ILE A 272 -7.46 4.27 12.67
N ILE A 273 -6.94 3.52 13.65
CA ILE A 273 -7.65 2.42 14.29
C ILE A 273 -8.39 2.97 15.50
N GLU A 274 -9.71 3.07 15.41
CA GLU A 274 -10.55 3.37 16.57
C GLU A 274 -10.55 2.13 17.49
N GLU A 275 -10.14 2.32 18.75
CA GLU A 275 -10.23 1.28 19.81
C GLU A 275 -11.65 1.15 20.37
#